data_AF-A0A6S6SB53-F1
#
_entry.id   AF-A0A6S6SB53-F1
#
_cell.length_a   1.000
_cell.length_b   1.000
_cell.length_c   1.000
_cell.angle_alpha   90.00
_cell.angle_beta   90.00
_cell.angle_gamma   90.00
#
_symmetry.space_group_name_H-M   'P 1'
#
loop_
_entity.id
_entity.type
_entity.pdbx_description
1 polymer ?
#
loop_
_entity_poly.entity_id
_entity_poly.type
_entity_poly.pdbx_seq_one_letter_code
_entity_poly.pdbx_strand_id
1 'polypeptide(L)'
;MAIFIRICVVMLLSLSAVSVAKEAEVGLDKAGKRLDVTATAYNSLPAQTDSTPDIAAWGDRLRPGMKAIAVSRDLLKKYGLKHKDKVKISGLKGEYLVLDKMNKRWKKKIDI
;
A
#
# COMPACT_ATOMS: atom_id res chain seq x y z
N MET A 1 22.89 64.17 -35.78
CA MET A 1 22.11 64.05 -37.03
C MET A 1 22.47 62.70 -37.65
N ALA A 2 21.48 61.82 -37.87
CA ALA A 2 21.53 60.46 -38.46
C ALA A 2 22.34 59.40 -37.67
N ILE A 3 21.79 58.37 -37.01
CA ILE A 3 20.78 57.34 -37.38
C ILE A 3 21.17 56.58 -38.65
N PHE A 4 21.84 55.44 -38.47
CA PHE A 4 21.69 54.28 -39.35
C PHE A 4 21.63 52.99 -38.53
N ILE A 5 20.39 52.59 -38.36
CA ILE A 5 19.85 51.29 -37.97
C ILE A 5 20.67 50.12 -38.56
N ARG A 6 21.23 49.27 -37.71
CA ARG A 6 21.54 47.87 -38.05
C ARG A 6 20.68 46.95 -37.18
N ILE A 7 19.54 46.62 -37.75
CA ILE A 7 18.69 45.48 -37.39
C ILE A 7 19.48 44.20 -37.67
N CYS A 8 19.70 43.41 -36.62
CA CYS A 8 19.89 41.95 -36.60
C CYS A 8 19.79 41.59 -35.11
N VAL A 9 18.60 41.64 -34.50
CA VAL A 9 17.67 40.50 -34.47
C VAL A 9 18.42 39.17 -34.42
N VAL A 10 18.51 38.66 -33.20
CA VAL A 10 18.52 37.24 -32.84
C VAL A 10 19.82 36.49 -33.11
N MET A 11 20.62 36.34 -32.05
CA MET A 11 21.12 35.00 -31.72
C MET A 11 21.25 34.87 -30.20
N LEU A 12 20.19 34.28 -29.65
CA LEU A 12 20.12 33.45 -28.45
C LEU A 12 21.08 33.75 -27.29
N LEU A 13 20.46 34.14 -26.18
CA LEU A 13 20.84 33.71 -24.84
C LEU A 13 21.37 32.26 -24.87
N SER A 14 22.68 32.07 -24.83
CA SER A 14 23.24 30.81 -24.36
C SER A 14 23.17 30.83 -22.84
N LEU A 15 21.95 30.62 -22.32
CA LEU A 15 21.75 30.16 -20.96
C LEU A 15 22.42 28.80 -20.89
N SER A 16 23.70 28.76 -20.49
CA SER A 16 24.37 27.52 -20.17
C SER A 16 23.55 26.87 -19.07
N ALA A 17 22.78 25.85 -19.46
CA ALA A 17 22.00 25.04 -18.56
C ALA A 17 22.97 24.50 -17.50
N VAL A 18 22.96 25.10 -16.31
CA VAL A 18 23.50 24.46 -15.13
C VAL A 18 22.59 23.26 -14.92
N SER A 19 23.06 22.09 -15.36
CA SER A 19 22.46 20.82 -14.99
C SER A 19 22.63 20.68 -13.49
N VAL A 20 21.61 21.10 -12.73
CA VAL A 20 21.43 20.64 -11.37
C VAL A 20 21.22 19.14 -11.48
N ALA A 21 22.28 18.39 -11.20
CA ALA A 21 22.18 16.96 -10.98
C ALA A 21 21.21 16.78 -9.82
N LYS A 22 20.03 16.24 -10.13
CA LYS A 22 19.07 15.84 -9.12
C LYS A 22 19.74 14.72 -8.34
N GLU A 23 20.11 15.00 -7.09
CA GLU A 23 20.52 13.94 -6.19
C GLU A 23 19.39 12.91 -6.18
N ALA A 24 19.73 11.70 -6.60
CA ALA A 24 18.88 10.55 -6.38
C ALA A 24 18.86 10.36 -4.86
N GLU A 25 17.79 10.82 -4.21
CA GLU A 25 17.51 10.37 -2.87
C GLU A 25 17.32 8.85 -2.93
N VAL A 26 18.38 8.14 -2.54
CA VAL A 26 18.23 6.80 -1.99
C VAL A 26 17.36 7.00 -0.77
N GLY A 27 16.05 6.77 -0.94
CA GLY A 27 15.07 6.83 0.12
C GLY A 27 15.48 5.89 1.24
N LEU A 28 16.17 6.47 2.23
CA LEU A 28 16.54 5.80 3.45
C LEU A 28 15.23 5.51 4.19
N ASP A 29 15.13 4.27 4.64
CA ASP A 29 14.14 3.77 5.60
C ASP A 29 12.65 4.04 5.34
N LYS A 30 12.01 3.18 4.54
CA LYS A 30 10.73 2.64 5.03
C LYS A 30 11.06 1.70 6.19
N ALA A 31 11.31 2.26 7.37
CA ALA A 31 11.11 1.53 8.62
C ALA A 31 9.64 1.09 8.60
N GLY A 32 9.39 -0.10 8.03
CA GLY A 32 8.05 -0.61 7.83
C GLY A 32 7.36 -0.60 9.18
N LYS A 33 6.19 0.05 9.27
CA LYS A 33 5.42 0.11 10.52
C LYS A 33 5.17 -1.32 11.00
N ARG A 34 5.82 -1.70 12.10
CA ARG A 34 5.58 -2.97 12.78
C ARG A 34 4.50 -2.76 13.83
N LEU A 35 3.58 -3.72 13.92
CA LEU A 35 2.46 -3.70 14.85
C LEU A 35 2.36 -5.06 15.51
N ASP A 36 2.38 -5.06 16.83
CA ASP A 36 2.05 -6.24 17.60
C ASP A 36 0.53 -6.41 17.62
N VAL A 37 0.09 -7.58 17.16
CA VAL A 37 -1.31 -7.95 17.03
C VAL A 37 -1.52 -9.37 17.55
N THR A 38 -2.74 -9.65 18.01
CA THR A 38 -3.15 -11.03 18.27
C THR A 38 -3.52 -11.69 16.95
N ALA A 39 -2.85 -12.77 16.58
CA ALA A 39 -3.18 -13.57 15.40
C ALA A 39 -3.94 -14.83 15.82
N THR A 40 -5.04 -15.13 15.13
CA THR A 40 -5.65 -16.47 15.12
C THR A 40 -5.77 -16.98 13.69
N ALA A 41 -6.15 -18.24 13.50
CA ALA A 41 -6.39 -18.83 12.19
C ALA A 41 -7.80 -19.39 12.14
N TYR A 42 -8.50 -19.21 11.03
CA TYR A 42 -9.84 -19.75 10.81
C TYR A 42 -9.88 -20.56 9.51
N ASN A 43 -10.59 -21.69 9.54
CA ASN A 43 -10.84 -22.50 8.35
C ASN A 43 -12.29 -22.31 7.88
N SER A 44 -12.48 -21.89 6.62
CA SER A 44 -13.80 -21.82 5.99
C SER A 44 -14.31 -23.22 5.66
N LEU A 45 -14.65 -24.01 6.67
CA LEU A 45 -15.30 -25.30 6.48
C LEU A 45 -16.77 -25.08 6.10
N PRO A 46 -17.25 -25.61 4.96
CA PRO A 46 -18.63 -25.43 4.50
C PRO A 46 -19.69 -25.85 5.53
N ALA A 47 -19.35 -26.81 6.39
CA ALA A 47 -20.22 -27.30 7.47
C ALA A 47 -20.43 -26.28 8.62
N GLN A 48 -19.83 -25.09 8.55
CA GLN A 48 -19.80 -24.09 9.62
C GLN A 48 -20.20 -22.68 9.13
N THR A 49 -20.68 -22.54 7.90
CA THR A 49 -20.85 -21.25 7.22
C THR A 49 -22.11 -21.19 6.34
N ASP A 50 -22.65 -19.99 6.11
CA ASP A 50 -23.73 -19.69 5.15
C ASP A 50 -23.36 -20.12 3.70
N SER A 51 -24.34 -20.10 2.80
CA SER A 51 -24.30 -20.31 1.34
C SER A 51 -23.19 -19.59 0.56
N THR A 52 -22.46 -18.63 1.14
CA THR A 52 -21.35 -17.89 0.48
C THR A 52 -20.10 -17.74 1.37
N PRO A 53 -19.48 -18.84 1.80
CA PRO A 53 -18.42 -18.82 2.82
C PRO A 53 -17.07 -18.29 2.34
N ASP A 54 -16.95 -18.13 1.02
CA ASP A 54 -15.74 -17.71 0.33
C ASP A 54 -15.78 -16.24 -0.10
N ILE A 55 -16.82 -15.47 0.27
CA ILE A 55 -16.93 -14.04 -0.05
C ILE A 55 -16.55 -13.20 1.17
N ALA A 56 -15.48 -12.41 1.06
CA ALA A 56 -15.03 -11.51 2.12
C ALA A 56 -15.91 -10.24 2.25
N ALA A 57 -15.73 -9.45 3.31
CA ALA A 57 -16.53 -8.25 3.59
C ALA A 57 -16.37 -7.10 2.55
N TRP A 58 -15.44 -7.23 1.60
CA TRP A 58 -15.29 -6.33 0.46
C TRP A 58 -15.74 -6.94 -0.88
N GLY A 59 -16.25 -8.18 -0.87
CA GLY A 59 -16.73 -8.88 -2.06
C GLY A 59 -15.67 -9.74 -2.76
N ASP A 60 -14.44 -9.79 -2.25
CA ASP A 60 -13.39 -10.64 -2.81
C ASP A 60 -13.69 -12.11 -2.57
N ARG A 61 -13.46 -12.93 -3.61
CA ARG A 61 -13.57 -14.38 -3.52
C ARG A 61 -12.27 -14.99 -3.01
N LEU A 62 -12.33 -15.58 -1.83
CA LEU A 62 -11.26 -16.36 -1.23
C LEU A 62 -11.19 -17.74 -1.89
N ARG A 63 -9.97 -18.25 -2.08
CA ARG A 63 -9.73 -19.59 -2.65
C ARG A 63 -8.78 -20.35 -1.75
N PRO A 64 -8.89 -21.69 -1.64
CA PRO A 64 -7.92 -22.50 -0.92
C PRO A 64 -6.49 -22.18 -1.37
N GLY A 65 -5.57 -22.04 -0.41
CA GLY A 65 -4.16 -21.69 -0.66
C GLY A 65 -3.88 -20.20 -0.86
N MET A 66 -4.90 -19.34 -0.90
CA MET A 66 -4.71 -17.89 -0.93
C MET A 66 -4.16 -17.39 0.41
N LYS A 67 -3.11 -16.56 0.36
CA LYS A 67 -2.58 -15.86 1.53
C LYS A 67 -3.40 -14.60 1.77
N ALA A 68 -4.53 -14.75 2.43
CA ALA A 68 -5.43 -13.67 2.80
C ALA A 68 -5.45 -13.52 4.32
N ILE A 69 -5.78 -12.33 4.82
CA ILE A 69 -6.10 -12.10 6.22
C ILE A 69 -7.33 -11.22 6.38
N ALA A 70 -8.06 -11.46 7.47
CA ALA A 70 -9.04 -10.52 8.00
C ALA A 70 -8.37 -9.63 9.06
N VAL A 71 -8.67 -8.34 9.07
CA VAL A 71 -8.08 -7.39 10.04
C VAL A 71 -9.15 -6.69 10.86
N SER A 72 -8.83 -6.36 12.12
CA SER A 72 -9.70 -5.54 12.95
C SER A 72 -9.84 -4.11 12.41
N ARG A 73 -10.98 -3.47 12.66
CA ARG A 73 -11.31 -2.15 12.06
C ARG A 73 -10.38 -1.02 12.53
N ASP A 74 -9.77 -1.13 13.70
CA ASP A 74 -8.78 -0.17 14.21
C ASP A 74 -7.46 -0.23 13.43
N LEU A 75 -7.06 -1.42 12.94
CA LEU A 75 -5.92 -1.57 12.04
C LEU A 75 -6.12 -0.80 10.74
N LEU A 76 -7.35 -0.74 10.23
CA LEU A 76 -7.69 0.08 9.07
C LEU A 76 -7.70 1.57 9.39
N LYS A 77 -8.42 1.96 10.45
CA LYS A 77 -8.72 3.38 10.72
C LYS A 77 -7.57 4.14 11.38
N LYS A 78 -6.82 3.49 12.28
CA LYS A 78 -5.78 4.13 13.10
C LYS A 78 -4.38 3.86 12.59
N TYR A 79 -4.15 2.65 12.11
CA TYR A 79 -2.83 2.20 11.67
C TYR A 79 -2.64 2.30 10.15
N GLY A 80 -3.72 2.58 9.41
CA GLY A 80 -3.67 2.94 8.01
C GLY A 80 -3.58 1.76 7.04
N LEU A 81 -3.87 0.53 7.51
CA LEU A 81 -4.03 -0.60 6.60
C LEU A 81 -5.23 -0.40 5.69
N LYS A 82 -5.12 -0.83 4.45
CA LYS A 82 -6.14 -0.72 3.42
C LYS A 82 -6.47 -2.07 2.81
N HIS A 83 -7.60 -2.09 2.15
CA HIS A 83 -7.99 -3.22 1.31
C HIS A 83 -6.89 -3.52 0.26
N LYS A 84 -6.52 -4.79 0.12
CA LYS A 84 -5.44 -5.29 -0.77
C LYS A 84 -4.02 -4.88 -0.40
N ASP A 85 -3.82 -4.27 0.76
CA ASP A 85 -2.46 -4.07 1.27
C ASP A 85 -1.77 -5.43 1.46
N LYS A 86 -0.47 -5.45 1.14
CA LYS A 86 0.39 -6.59 1.37
C LYS A 86 1.08 -6.44 2.71
N VAL A 87 1.00 -7.48 3.54
CA VAL A 87 1.69 -7.53 4.82
C VAL A 87 2.53 -8.79 4.94
N LYS A 88 3.59 -8.71 5.75
CA LYS A 88 4.39 -9.85 6.17
C LYS A 88 4.09 -10.12 7.63
N ILE A 89 3.83 -11.38 7.96
CA ILE A 89 3.55 -11.82 9.33
C ILE A 89 4.80 -12.49 9.87
N SER A 90 5.30 -12.02 11.01
CA SER A 90 6.47 -12.62 11.64
C SER A 90 6.21 -14.10 11.94
N GLY A 91 7.15 -14.97 11.59
CA GLY A 91 7.02 -16.42 11.77
C GLY A 91 6.26 -17.15 10.65
N LEU A 92 5.64 -16.44 9.69
CA LEU A 92 4.98 -17.06 8.54
C LEU A 92 5.66 -16.69 7.23
N LYS A 93 5.71 -17.64 6.29
CA LYS A 93 6.37 -17.43 5.00
C LYS A 93 5.46 -16.68 4.02
N GLY A 94 6.05 -15.70 3.33
CA GLY A 94 5.44 -14.99 2.21
C GLY A 94 4.63 -13.75 2.61
N GLU A 95 3.88 -13.24 1.64
CA GLU A 95 3.06 -12.02 1.79
C GLU A 95 1.58 -12.39 1.81
N TYR A 96 0.84 -11.68 2.65
CA TYR A 96 -0.59 -11.86 2.85
C TYR A 96 -1.31 -10.59 2.41
N LEU A 97 -2.49 -10.76 1.79
CA LEU A 97 -3.35 -9.67 1.38
C LEU A 97 -4.42 -9.38 2.43
N VAL A 98 -4.62 -8.11 2.74
CA VAL A 98 -5.74 -7.65 3.57
C VAL A 98 -7.03 -7.69 2.73
N LEU A 99 -7.78 -8.78 2.83
CA LEU A 99 -8.98 -9.01 2.02
C LEU A 99 -10.27 -9.04 2.83
N ASP A 100 -10.21 -9.04 4.15
CA ASP A 100 -11.42 -9.08 4.98
C ASP A 100 -11.34 -8.19 6.23
N LYS A 101 -12.50 -7.95 6.86
CA LYS A 101 -12.68 -7.09 8.03
C LYS A 101 -13.42 -7.83 9.13
N MET A 102 -12.79 -7.93 10.29
CA MET A 102 -13.38 -8.56 11.46
C MET A 102 -14.47 -7.67 12.09
N ASN A 103 -15.34 -8.25 12.93
CA ASN A 103 -16.33 -7.52 13.74
C ASN A 103 -15.70 -6.39 14.58
N LYS A 104 -16.44 -5.29 14.83
CA LYS A 104 -15.96 -4.05 15.48
C LYS A 104 -15.50 -4.23 16.92
N ARG A 105 -15.89 -5.34 17.57
CA ARG A 105 -15.43 -5.70 18.92
C ARG A 105 -13.93 -5.98 18.99
N TRP A 106 -13.34 -6.43 17.89
CA TRP A 106 -11.92 -6.79 17.84
C TRP A 106 -11.03 -5.57 17.69
N LYS A 107 -9.87 -5.61 18.34
CA LYS A 107 -8.83 -4.55 18.34
C LYS A 107 -7.47 -5.20 18.21
N LYS A 108 -6.56 -4.58 17.45
CA LYS A 108 -5.20 -5.12 17.16
C LYS A 108 -5.21 -6.63 16.89
N LYS A 109 -6.13 -7.09 16.03
CA LYS A 109 -6.33 -8.51 15.77
C LYS A 109 -6.32 -8.80 14.28
N ILE A 110 -5.72 -9.93 13.92
CA ILE A 110 -5.80 -10.52 12.58
C ILE A 110 -6.29 -11.96 12.68
N ASP A 111 -7.02 -12.40 11.66
CA ASP A 111 -7.31 -13.81 11.38
C ASP A 111 -6.66 -14.19 10.05
N ILE A 112 -5.98 -15.34 10.06
CA ILE A 112 -5.30 -15.96 8.92
C ILE A 112 -6.20 -17.05 8.33
#